data_AF-A0A7W0M8E8-F1
#
_entry.id   AF-A0A7W0M8E8-F1
#
_cell.length_a   1.000
_cell.length_b   1.000
_cell.length_c   1.000
_cell.angle_alpha   90.00
_cell.angle_beta   90.00
_cell.angle_gamma   90.00
#
_symmetry.space_group_name_H-M   'P 1'
#
loop_
_entity.id
_entity.type
_entity.pdbx_description
1 polymer ?
#
loop_
_entity_poly.entity_id
_entity_poly.type
_entity_poly.pdbx_seq_one_letter_code
_entity_poly.pdbx_strand_id
1 'polypeptide(L)'
;MPLSGSKSRWMTPAAAAVLAASSAFAQAQQPAGGYNPNDVIDLYNRQDGFGDAARQSYGPATGAPVTLPNNVDINGIRRGLDSAAADARALSDSLNAQIRYVPAVRTHLADILKLQALAQSISRRIATKADLERAIPDLQHLDSDWRLVSYRLGQLRGLDSTSTGLIKRLDATGDQIAKLLQIGPSVDYRALIQATVSLSNAISRLTTDLDWEVGRTTDGRQLVLDGQRIQQQAAHLADTAFQQDTYEHLKQDYNLFQQYWTPFLAKLRTVNNRVIDRDVQQVAQAEREVSAQLRLEQTLDRQQLLYMADNLTRNVDNFFSNAPLKILIKLPEANRALSSADAFYGMFENFIDCVNRGENQAELQDAFGYIDSEWQSFARVYRPLQSTDAQQVLNAIDKDVTTLRDALLIQGGTDRRRESELAALVSNLATYIDRDTRSWLAKTRPPYAAEAQREVSNFRASSRELHEALVAGANIREVRQMSDALFDSWRRVYNQIIKCQSSERPSLAATSSQTTPALVELRTLLAK
;
A
#
# COMPACT_ATOMS: atom_id res chain seq x y z
N MET A 1 65.98 35.89 -53.32
CA MET A 1 67.22 35.75 -52.52
C MET A 1 67.05 36.56 -51.24
N PRO A 2 67.54 36.13 -50.06
CA PRO A 2 67.08 34.98 -49.26
C PRO A 2 66.68 35.36 -47.79
N LEU A 3 66.01 34.42 -47.09
CA LEU A 3 66.12 33.95 -45.67
C LEU A 3 66.68 34.91 -44.60
N SER A 4 66.29 34.97 -43.32
CA SER A 4 65.53 34.12 -42.38
C SER A 4 65.57 34.83 -41.01
N GLY A 5 64.57 34.65 -40.14
CA GLY A 5 64.82 34.64 -38.70
C GLY A 5 63.71 35.12 -37.75
N SER A 6 63.29 34.21 -36.86
CA SER A 6 62.78 34.45 -35.49
C SER A 6 61.26 34.37 -35.23
N LYS A 7 60.85 33.12 -35.01
CA LYS A 7 59.87 32.54 -34.07
C LYS A 7 58.92 33.47 -33.28
N SER A 8 57.64 33.12 -33.35
CA SER A 8 56.55 33.57 -32.48
C SER A 8 56.73 33.12 -31.02
N ARG A 9 56.39 34.00 -30.08
CA ARG A 9 56.04 33.65 -28.70
C ARG A 9 54.95 34.61 -28.23
N TRP A 10 53.71 34.13 -28.32
CA TRP A 10 52.56 34.74 -27.67
C TRP A 10 52.59 34.42 -26.18
N MET A 11 52.31 35.44 -25.37
CA MET A 11 52.19 35.38 -23.92
C MET A 11 50.98 34.53 -23.52
N THR A 12 51.22 33.50 -22.71
CA THR A 12 50.22 32.81 -21.89
C THR A 12 50.15 33.49 -20.51
N PRO A 13 48.97 33.86 -19.99
CA PRO A 13 48.81 34.09 -18.56
C PRO A 13 48.44 32.77 -17.86
N ALA A 14 49.27 32.39 -16.90
CA ALA A 14 49.01 31.35 -15.92
C ALA A 14 47.95 31.85 -14.91
N ALA A 15 46.77 31.23 -14.91
CA ALA A 15 45.79 31.35 -13.83
C ALA A 15 44.85 30.13 -13.85
N ALA A 16 45.36 28.96 -13.47
CA ALA A 16 44.54 27.77 -13.22
C ALA A 16 45.24 26.86 -12.21
N ALA A 17 45.27 27.27 -10.94
CA ALA A 17 45.75 26.41 -9.85
C ALA A 17 45.22 26.83 -8.45
N VAL A 18 43.95 27.23 -8.30
CA VAL A 18 43.29 27.34 -6.96
C VAL A 18 41.77 27.03 -7.01
N LEU A 19 41.30 26.14 -7.89
CA LEU A 19 39.87 25.72 -7.91
C LEU A 19 39.69 24.19 -7.87
N ALA A 20 40.66 23.47 -7.29
CA ALA A 20 40.58 22.02 -7.07
C ALA A 20 40.52 21.61 -5.58
N ALA A 21 40.28 22.56 -4.66
CA ALA A 21 40.20 22.29 -3.22
C ALA A 21 38.83 22.61 -2.59
N SER A 22 37.89 23.21 -3.33
CA SER A 22 36.59 23.64 -2.79
C SER A 22 35.43 22.69 -3.14
N SER A 23 35.63 21.73 -4.04
CA SER A 23 34.63 20.71 -4.42
C SER A 23 34.77 19.40 -3.66
N ALA A 24 35.84 19.20 -2.87
CA ALA A 24 36.05 18.01 -2.05
C ALA A 24 35.48 18.12 -0.62
N PHE A 25 35.03 19.31 -0.19
CA PHE A 25 34.47 19.54 1.15
C PHE A 25 32.96 19.85 1.17
N ALA A 26 32.29 19.95 0.01
CA ALA A 26 30.84 20.14 -0.08
C ALA A 26 30.04 18.81 -0.08
N GLN A 27 30.71 17.66 -0.08
CA GLN A 27 30.10 16.32 -0.03
C GLN A 27 30.08 15.71 1.39
N ALA A 28 30.58 16.43 2.40
CA ALA A 28 30.65 15.97 3.77
C ALA A 28 29.83 16.87 4.71
N GLN A 29 28.51 16.95 4.47
CA GLN A 29 27.49 17.30 5.47
C GLN A 29 26.09 17.26 4.82
N GLN A 30 25.66 16.07 4.39
CA GLN A 30 24.23 15.77 4.47
C GLN A 30 23.93 15.41 5.93
N PRO A 31 22.85 15.91 6.54
CA PRO A 31 22.48 15.50 7.90
C PRO A 31 22.30 13.98 7.91
N ALA A 32 22.89 13.34 8.91
CA ALA A 32 23.03 11.88 9.05
C ALA A 32 21.70 11.12 9.31
N GLY A 33 20.58 11.54 8.72
CA GLY A 33 19.25 10.96 8.88
C GLY A 33 18.46 10.79 7.58
N GLY A 34 19.11 10.84 6.41
CA GLY A 34 18.43 10.64 5.13
C GLY A 34 18.07 9.17 4.89
N TYR A 35 16.85 8.91 4.40
CA TYR A 35 16.43 7.60 3.91
C TYR A 35 17.40 7.08 2.84
N ASN A 36 18.07 5.96 3.11
CA ASN A 36 18.97 5.28 2.18
C ASN A 36 18.37 3.90 1.80
N PRO A 37 17.83 3.76 0.57
CA PRO A 37 17.25 2.49 0.09
C PRO A 37 18.20 1.29 0.19
N ASN A 38 19.52 1.52 0.09
CA ASN A 38 20.51 0.44 0.16
C ASN A 38 20.54 -0.23 1.53
N ASP A 39 20.23 0.50 2.61
CA ASP A 39 20.20 -0.06 3.96
C ASP A 39 19.04 -1.03 4.17
N VAL A 40 17.91 -0.78 3.49
CA VAL A 40 16.73 -1.64 3.48
C VAL A 40 17.01 -2.93 2.71
N ILE A 41 17.60 -2.80 1.53
CA ILE A 41 17.97 -3.94 0.66
C ILE A 41 18.98 -4.86 1.35
N ASP A 42 19.99 -4.29 2.01
CA ASP A 42 20.97 -5.06 2.78
C ASP A 42 20.31 -5.85 3.91
N LEU A 43 19.26 -5.30 4.54
CA LEU A 43 18.56 -5.98 5.63
C LEU A 43 17.72 -7.16 5.12
N TYR A 44 16.98 -6.96 4.02
CA TYR A 44 16.25 -8.05 3.37
C TYR A 44 17.19 -9.17 2.89
N ASN A 45 18.31 -8.82 2.26
CA ASN A 45 19.31 -9.78 1.79
C ASN A 45 19.95 -10.60 2.93
N ARG A 46 20.08 -10.03 4.13
CA ARG A 46 20.58 -10.75 5.32
C ARG A 46 19.53 -11.64 5.98
N GLN A 47 18.25 -11.46 5.65
CA GLN A 47 17.13 -12.20 6.22
C GLN A 47 17.04 -13.64 5.72
N ASP A 48 17.50 -13.89 4.50
CA ASP A 48 17.37 -15.20 3.85
C ASP A 48 18.26 -16.30 4.47
N GLY A 49 19.33 -15.96 5.21
CA GLY A 49 20.12 -16.96 5.97
C GLY A 49 19.60 -17.25 7.39
N PHE A 50 18.72 -16.38 7.91
CA PHE A 50 18.15 -16.50 9.25
C PHE A 50 16.80 -17.26 9.23
N GLY A 51 16.02 -17.12 8.15
CA GLY A 51 14.65 -17.61 7.99
C GLY A 51 14.41 -18.99 7.37
N ASP A 52 15.43 -19.67 6.83
CA ASP A 52 15.24 -20.97 6.13
C ASP A 52 14.60 -22.06 7.02
N ALA A 53 14.79 -22.01 8.34
CA ALA A 53 14.14 -22.93 9.28
C ALA A 53 12.66 -22.59 9.57
N ALA A 54 12.25 -21.33 9.40
CA ALA A 54 10.86 -20.89 9.62
C ALA A 54 9.99 -21.05 8.36
N ARG A 55 10.59 -20.95 7.16
CA ARG A 55 9.86 -21.12 5.88
C ARG A 55 9.42 -22.56 5.61
N GLN A 56 10.04 -23.56 6.24
CA GLN A 56 9.58 -24.96 6.18
C GLN A 56 8.20 -25.19 6.84
N SER A 57 7.68 -24.23 7.61
CA SER A 57 6.45 -24.40 8.40
C SER A 57 5.18 -23.78 7.80
N TYR A 58 5.24 -23.16 6.62
CA TYR A 58 4.05 -22.60 5.97
C TYR A 58 3.43 -23.59 4.97
N GLY A 59 2.51 -24.41 5.46
CA GLY A 59 1.51 -25.14 4.68
C GLY A 59 1.95 -26.52 4.16
N PRO A 60 1.03 -27.49 4.06
CA PRO A 60 1.33 -28.76 3.42
C PRO A 60 1.66 -28.48 1.94
N ALA A 61 2.79 -29.00 1.46
CA ALA A 61 3.08 -29.08 0.04
C ALA A 61 2.05 -30.01 -0.62
N THR A 62 0.86 -29.48 -0.95
CA THR A 62 -0.18 -30.20 -1.69
C THR A 62 -0.09 -30.01 -3.20
N GLY A 63 0.85 -29.19 -3.68
CA GLY A 63 1.19 -29.16 -5.09
C GLY A 63 2.09 -30.36 -5.41
N ALA A 64 1.71 -31.15 -6.43
CA ALA A 64 2.62 -32.11 -7.04
C ALA A 64 3.98 -31.44 -7.32
N PRO A 65 5.13 -32.12 -7.16
CA PRO A 65 6.42 -31.55 -7.48
C PRO A 65 6.37 -31.01 -8.91
N VAL A 66 6.57 -29.70 -9.08
CA VAL A 66 6.58 -29.09 -10.40
C VAL A 66 7.79 -29.63 -11.14
N THR A 67 7.56 -30.65 -11.98
CA THR A 67 8.58 -31.22 -12.84
C THR A 67 8.92 -30.21 -13.91
N LEU A 68 10.03 -29.50 -13.71
CA LEU A 68 10.59 -28.59 -14.68
C LEU A 68 11.03 -29.36 -15.95
N PRO A 69 10.91 -28.73 -17.14
CA PRO A 69 11.47 -29.27 -18.36
C PRO A 69 12.93 -29.74 -18.19
N ASN A 70 13.34 -30.75 -18.97
CA ASN A 70 14.71 -31.26 -18.88
C ASN A 70 15.77 -30.22 -19.30
N ASN A 71 15.39 -29.23 -20.11
CA ASN A 71 16.29 -28.23 -20.69
C ASN A 71 15.95 -26.80 -20.24
N VAL A 72 15.63 -26.58 -18.96
CA VAL A 72 15.39 -25.21 -18.48
C VAL A 72 16.68 -24.39 -18.51
N ASP A 73 16.61 -23.20 -19.12
CA ASP A 73 17.73 -22.25 -19.17
C ASP A 73 17.89 -21.53 -17.82
N ILE A 74 18.62 -22.18 -16.91
CA ILE A 74 18.94 -21.65 -15.57
C ILE A 74 19.66 -20.30 -15.67
N ASN A 75 20.57 -20.14 -16.63
CA ASN A 75 21.31 -18.88 -16.83
C ASN A 75 20.41 -17.78 -17.40
N GLY A 76 19.42 -18.13 -18.23
CA GLY A 76 18.36 -17.24 -18.69
C GLY A 76 17.51 -16.73 -17.53
N ILE A 77 17.09 -17.62 -16.62
CA ILE A 77 16.29 -17.25 -15.43
C ILE A 77 17.09 -16.33 -14.50
N ARG A 78 18.36 -16.66 -14.21
CA ARG A 78 19.22 -15.79 -13.37
C ARG A 78 19.42 -14.41 -13.97
N ARG A 79 19.72 -14.34 -15.27
CA ARG A 79 19.82 -13.05 -15.98
C ARG A 79 18.52 -12.26 -15.93
N GLY A 80 17.37 -12.93 -16.06
CA GLY A 80 16.05 -12.33 -15.90
C GLY A 80 15.85 -11.75 -14.50
N LEU A 81 16.18 -12.51 -13.45
CA LEU A 81 16.06 -12.05 -12.06
C LEU A 81 17.01 -10.90 -11.74
N ASP A 82 18.25 -10.94 -12.24
CA ASP A 82 19.21 -9.86 -12.08
C ASP A 82 18.74 -8.59 -12.82
N SER A 83 18.17 -8.73 -14.02
CA SER A 83 17.55 -7.63 -14.75
C SER A 83 16.34 -7.05 -14.00
N ALA A 84 15.47 -7.92 -13.47
CA ALA A 84 14.31 -7.50 -12.69
C ALA A 84 14.74 -6.75 -11.41
N ALA A 85 15.78 -7.22 -10.73
CA ALA A 85 16.33 -6.50 -9.58
C ALA A 85 16.92 -5.12 -9.97
N ALA A 86 17.59 -5.02 -11.12
CA ALA A 86 18.13 -3.76 -11.60
C ALA A 86 17.03 -2.77 -12.02
N ASP A 87 16.02 -3.24 -12.75
CA ASP A 87 14.88 -2.42 -13.18
C ASP A 87 14.00 -2.02 -11.98
N ALA A 88 13.79 -2.89 -10.98
CA ALA A 88 13.08 -2.55 -9.75
C ALA A 88 13.83 -1.48 -8.94
N ARG A 89 15.17 -1.54 -8.91
CA ARG A 89 15.99 -0.50 -8.30
C ARG A 89 15.82 0.84 -9.00
N ALA A 90 15.99 0.85 -10.32
CA ALA A 90 15.83 2.06 -11.14
C ALA A 90 14.40 2.63 -11.02
N LEU A 91 13.39 1.75 -10.91
CA LEU A 91 12.01 2.15 -10.68
C LEU A 91 11.87 2.81 -9.31
N SER A 92 12.42 2.23 -8.25
CA SER A 92 12.38 2.82 -6.90
C SER A 92 13.04 4.21 -6.87
N ASP A 93 14.17 4.39 -7.56
CA ASP A 93 14.88 5.68 -7.63
C ASP A 93 14.04 6.73 -8.39
N SER A 94 13.47 6.34 -9.54
CA SER A 94 12.62 7.20 -10.37
C SER A 94 11.35 7.63 -9.62
N LEU A 95 10.71 6.67 -8.94
CA LEU A 95 9.51 6.88 -8.14
C LEU A 95 9.79 7.76 -6.91
N ASN A 96 10.93 7.54 -6.24
CA ASN A 96 11.36 8.36 -5.11
C ASN A 96 11.56 9.84 -5.50
N ALA A 97 12.14 10.09 -6.68
CA ALA A 97 12.27 11.44 -7.22
C ALA A 97 10.91 12.13 -7.49
N GLN A 98 9.87 11.33 -7.74
CA GLN A 98 8.52 11.80 -8.07
C GLN A 98 7.56 11.86 -6.88
N ILE A 99 7.96 11.39 -5.69
CA ILE A 99 7.13 11.43 -4.47
C ILE A 99 6.50 12.80 -4.19
N ARG A 100 7.19 13.89 -4.57
CA ARG A 100 6.70 15.26 -4.37
C ARG A 100 5.51 15.60 -5.25
N TYR A 101 5.45 15.03 -6.46
CA TYR A 101 4.43 15.30 -7.47
C TYR A 101 3.33 14.23 -7.47
N VAL A 102 3.67 12.99 -7.12
CA VAL A 102 2.74 11.86 -7.01
C VAL A 102 2.88 11.22 -5.63
N PRO A 103 2.24 11.77 -4.58
CA PRO A 103 2.34 11.25 -3.22
C PRO A 103 1.88 9.79 -3.08
N ALA A 104 0.98 9.35 -3.97
CA ALA A 104 0.49 7.97 -4.10
C ALA A 104 1.60 6.93 -4.18
N VAL A 105 2.74 7.31 -4.75
CA VAL A 105 3.87 6.41 -4.96
C VAL A 105 4.46 5.89 -3.64
N ARG A 106 4.28 6.62 -2.53
CA ARG A 106 4.87 6.25 -1.23
C ARG A 106 4.42 4.88 -0.73
N THR A 107 3.15 4.54 -0.95
CA THR A 107 2.57 3.28 -0.47
C THR A 107 3.15 2.07 -1.20
N HIS A 108 3.72 2.25 -2.40
CA HIS A 108 4.24 1.17 -3.24
C HIS A 108 5.76 1.02 -3.17
N LEU A 109 6.49 1.99 -2.61
CA LEU A 109 7.96 1.95 -2.55
C LEU A 109 8.50 0.80 -1.70
N ALA A 110 7.84 0.50 -0.58
CA ALA A 110 8.20 -0.63 0.26
C ALA A 110 8.07 -1.96 -0.50
N ASP A 111 6.99 -2.12 -1.27
CA ASP A 111 6.73 -3.32 -2.07
C ASP A 111 7.79 -3.48 -3.17
N ILE A 112 8.18 -2.41 -3.86
CA ILE A 112 9.21 -2.45 -4.91
C ILE A 112 10.58 -2.83 -4.33
N LEU A 113 10.94 -2.31 -3.15
CA LEU A 113 12.19 -2.68 -2.49
C LEU A 113 12.19 -4.13 -2.00
N LYS A 114 11.05 -4.62 -1.51
CA LYS A 114 10.86 -6.03 -1.15
C LYS A 114 11.06 -6.90 -2.40
N LEU A 115 10.42 -6.56 -3.52
CA LEU A 115 10.53 -7.27 -4.79
C LEU A 115 11.98 -7.29 -5.32
N GLN A 116 12.68 -6.15 -5.25
CA GLN A 116 14.08 -6.06 -5.61
C GLN A 116 14.93 -7.04 -4.79
N ALA A 117 14.77 -7.04 -3.46
CA ALA A 117 15.56 -7.92 -2.59
C ALA A 117 15.24 -9.40 -2.81
N LEU A 118 13.95 -9.74 -2.98
CA LEU A 118 13.53 -11.11 -3.30
C LEU A 118 14.12 -11.60 -4.63
N ALA A 119 14.05 -10.79 -5.70
CA ALA A 119 14.64 -11.14 -6.99
C ALA A 119 16.16 -11.40 -6.89
N GLN A 120 16.89 -10.54 -6.17
CA GLN A 120 18.33 -10.72 -5.93
C GLN A 120 18.64 -12.00 -5.14
N SER A 121 17.85 -12.27 -4.10
CA SER A 121 18.02 -13.45 -3.26
C SER A 121 17.80 -14.74 -4.03
N ILE A 122 16.71 -14.83 -4.79
CA ILE A 122 16.39 -15.99 -5.61
C ILE A 122 17.49 -16.20 -6.65
N SER A 123 17.96 -15.15 -7.32
CA SER A 123 19.06 -15.22 -8.30
C SER A 123 20.35 -15.82 -7.71
N ARG A 124 20.70 -15.44 -6.47
CA ARG A 124 21.90 -15.95 -5.77
C ARG A 124 21.77 -17.42 -5.35
N ARG A 125 20.57 -17.87 -5.02
CA ARG A 125 20.29 -19.25 -4.56
C ARG A 125 20.24 -20.26 -5.71
N ILE A 126 19.87 -19.82 -6.91
CA ILE A 126 19.75 -20.72 -8.07
C ILE A 126 21.14 -20.98 -8.66
N ALA A 127 21.73 -22.13 -8.33
CA ALA A 127 22.95 -22.63 -8.98
C ALA A 127 22.69 -23.88 -9.83
N THR A 128 21.76 -24.73 -9.38
CA THR A 128 21.44 -26.01 -10.02
C THR A 128 19.95 -26.14 -10.32
N LYS A 129 19.58 -27.18 -11.10
CA LYS A 129 18.16 -27.51 -11.35
C LYS A 129 17.41 -27.81 -10.05
N ALA A 130 18.04 -28.50 -9.10
CA ALA A 130 17.43 -28.80 -7.80
C ALA A 130 17.17 -27.53 -6.97
N ASP A 131 18.05 -26.54 -7.06
CA ASP A 131 17.83 -25.24 -6.40
C ASP A 131 16.69 -24.47 -7.07
N LEU A 132 16.59 -24.56 -8.41
CA LEU A 132 15.50 -23.95 -9.15
C LEU A 132 14.15 -24.57 -8.79
N GLU A 133 14.05 -25.90 -8.71
CA GLU A 133 12.83 -26.61 -8.29
C GLU A 133 12.37 -26.18 -6.89
N ARG A 134 13.31 -25.97 -5.96
CA ARG A 134 13.02 -25.45 -4.62
C ARG A 134 12.60 -23.98 -4.62
N ALA A 135 13.05 -23.20 -5.60
CA ALA A 135 12.76 -21.77 -5.70
C ALA A 135 11.46 -21.45 -6.46
N ILE A 136 10.78 -22.44 -7.06
CA ILE A 136 9.53 -22.23 -7.81
C ILE A 136 8.45 -21.50 -6.98
N PRO A 137 8.15 -21.89 -5.73
CA PRO A 137 7.16 -21.18 -4.92
C PRO A 137 7.54 -19.71 -4.68
N ASP A 138 8.83 -19.44 -4.44
CA ASP A 138 9.35 -18.08 -4.25
C ASP A 138 9.22 -17.25 -5.54
N LEU A 139 9.45 -17.86 -6.70
CA LEU A 139 9.29 -17.22 -8.03
C LEU A 139 7.82 -16.93 -8.35
N GLN A 140 6.90 -17.84 -8.01
CA GLN A 140 5.46 -17.61 -8.14
C GLN A 140 4.99 -16.50 -7.21
N HIS A 141 5.49 -16.45 -5.98
CA HIS A 141 5.17 -15.36 -5.06
C HIS A 141 5.70 -14.02 -5.56
N LEU A 142 6.95 -13.98 -6.08
CA LEU A 142 7.55 -12.79 -6.68
C LEU A 142 6.73 -12.28 -7.88
N ASP A 143 6.32 -13.17 -8.78
CA ASP A 143 5.47 -12.84 -9.93
C ASP A 143 4.11 -12.29 -9.49
N SER A 144 3.47 -12.92 -8.50
CA SER A 144 2.18 -12.46 -7.96
C SER A 144 2.28 -11.07 -7.33
N ASP A 145 3.26 -10.86 -6.45
CA ASP A 145 3.51 -9.58 -5.77
C ASP A 145 3.84 -8.49 -6.81
N TRP A 146 4.72 -8.77 -7.79
CA TRP A 146 5.07 -7.81 -8.84
C TRP A 146 3.87 -7.44 -9.69
N ARG A 147 3.07 -8.42 -10.16
CA ARG A 147 1.90 -8.12 -11.00
C ARG A 147 0.88 -7.24 -10.28
N LEU A 148 0.68 -7.44 -8.97
CA LEU A 148 -0.19 -6.59 -8.16
C LEU A 148 0.36 -5.16 -8.06
N VAL A 149 1.66 -5.01 -7.81
CA VAL A 149 2.33 -3.71 -7.76
C VAL A 149 2.30 -3.02 -9.12
N SER A 150 2.62 -3.73 -10.20
CA SER A 150 2.58 -3.24 -11.58
C SER A 150 1.18 -2.72 -11.94
N TYR A 151 0.14 -3.48 -11.62
CA TYR A 151 -1.25 -3.05 -11.81
C TYR A 151 -1.56 -1.77 -11.01
N ARG A 152 -1.22 -1.71 -9.72
CA ARG A 152 -1.45 -0.52 -8.88
C ARG A 152 -0.68 0.70 -9.37
N LEU A 153 0.58 0.53 -9.76
CA LEU A 153 1.40 1.59 -10.33
C LEU A 153 0.87 2.06 -11.69
N GLY A 154 0.35 1.14 -12.51
CA GLY A 154 -0.28 1.46 -13.78
C GLY A 154 -1.55 2.30 -13.65
N GLN A 155 -2.21 2.24 -12.48
CA GLN A 155 -3.34 3.13 -12.15
C GLN A 155 -2.90 4.53 -11.70
N LEU A 156 -1.64 4.73 -11.32
CA LEU A 156 -1.15 6.04 -10.89
C LEU A 156 -0.93 6.95 -12.09
N ARG A 157 -1.63 8.09 -12.11
CA ARG A 157 -1.37 9.17 -13.07
C ARG A 157 -0.29 10.12 -12.54
N GLY A 158 0.45 10.73 -13.46
CA GLY A 158 1.57 11.63 -13.16
C GLY A 158 2.95 10.95 -13.09
N LEU A 159 3.00 9.63 -13.29
CA LEU A 159 4.27 8.93 -13.49
C LEU A 159 4.92 9.37 -14.80
N ASP A 160 6.22 9.62 -14.74
CA ASP A 160 7.00 9.94 -15.92
C ASP A 160 7.10 8.74 -16.89
N SER A 161 7.50 9.03 -18.12
CA SER A 161 7.68 8.01 -19.15
C SER A 161 8.77 7.01 -18.78
N THR A 162 9.77 7.41 -17.98
CA THR A 162 10.82 6.53 -17.45
C THR A 162 10.24 5.44 -16.55
N SER A 163 9.43 5.81 -15.56
CA SER A 163 8.83 4.87 -14.61
C SER A 163 7.84 3.95 -15.31
N THR A 164 7.02 4.51 -16.20
CA THR A 164 6.11 3.73 -17.04
C THR A 164 6.86 2.71 -17.91
N GLY A 165 8.01 3.11 -18.48
CA GLY A 165 8.88 2.23 -19.26
C GLY A 165 9.58 1.15 -18.42
N LEU A 166 9.93 1.46 -17.16
CA LEU A 166 10.51 0.49 -16.22
C LEU A 166 9.48 -0.56 -15.79
N ILE A 167 8.23 -0.15 -15.51
CA ILE A 167 7.12 -1.07 -15.19
C ILE A 167 6.92 -2.06 -16.34
N LYS A 168 6.81 -1.57 -17.59
CA LYS A 168 6.66 -2.44 -18.77
C LYS A 168 7.83 -3.41 -18.99
N ARG A 169 9.07 -2.98 -18.69
CA ARG A 169 10.25 -3.85 -18.79
C ARG A 169 10.25 -4.95 -17.73
N LEU A 170 9.84 -4.61 -16.51
CA LEU A 170 9.67 -5.59 -15.44
C LEU A 170 8.57 -6.61 -15.77
N ASP A 171 7.43 -6.17 -16.32
CA ASP A 171 6.37 -7.06 -16.80
C ASP A 171 6.89 -8.02 -17.88
N ALA A 172 7.61 -7.50 -18.88
CA ALA A 172 8.19 -8.30 -19.94
C ALA A 172 9.21 -9.32 -19.40
N THR A 173 10.01 -8.94 -18.39
CA THR A 173 10.97 -9.83 -17.73
C THR A 173 10.27 -10.94 -16.95
N GLY A 174 9.20 -10.61 -16.22
CA GLY A 174 8.34 -11.58 -15.53
C GLY A 174 7.73 -12.59 -16.50
N ASP A 175 7.15 -12.13 -17.61
CA ASP A 175 6.60 -13.00 -18.64
C ASP A 175 7.66 -13.89 -19.31
N GLN A 176 8.88 -13.40 -19.47
CA GLN A 176 9.99 -14.20 -19.99
C GLN A 176 10.39 -15.31 -19.00
N ILE A 177 10.51 -15.00 -17.70
CA ILE A 177 10.81 -15.99 -16.65
C ILE A 177 9.69 -17.04 -16.59
N ALA A 178 8.42 -16.62 -16.62
CA ALA A 178 7.26 -17.52 -16.63
C ALA A 178 7.27 -18.46 -17.85
N LYS A 179 7.57 -17.95 -19.05
CA LYS A 179 7.73 -18.75 -20.27
C LYS A 179 8.85 -19.78 -20.16
N LEU A 180 10.00 -19.40 -19.59
CA LEU A 180 11.14 -20.31 -19.39
C LEU A 180 10.81 -21.43 -18.40
N LEU A 181 9.97 -21.15 -17.41
CA LEU A 181 9.51 -22.12 -16.41
C LEU A 181 8.30 -22.93 -16.87
N GLN A 182 7.62 -22.52 -17.94
CA GLN A 182 6.33 -23.05 -18.39
C GLN A 182 5.25 -22.99 -17.31
N ILE A 183 5.30 -21.96 -16.47
CA ILE A 183 4.31 -21.71 -15.40
C ILE A 183 3.37 -20.61 -15.90
N GLY A 184 2.05 -20.82 -15.77
CA GLY A 184 1.04 -19.79 -16.08
C GLY A 184 1.13 -18.58 -15.13
N PRO A 185 0.43 -17.46 -15.41
CA PRO A 185 0.41 -16.31 -14.53
C PRO A 185 -0.08 -16.73 -13.13
N SER A 186 0.71 -16.44 -12.11
CA SER A 186 0.36 -16.83 -10.74
C SER A 186 -0.80 -15.97 -10.24
N VAL A 187 -1.83 -16.61 -9.66
CA VAL A 187 -2.92 -15.95 -8.93
C VAL A 187 -2.72 -16.27 -7.46
N ASP A 188 -2.75 -15.26 -6.60
CA ASP A 188 -2.80 -15.49 -5.16
C ASP A 188 -4.22 -15.96 -4.80
N TYR A 189 -4.46 -17.27 -4.92
CA TYR A 189 -5.75 -17.88 -4.59
C TYR A 189 -6.15 -17.64 -3.15
N ARG A 190 -5.20 -17.48 -2.21
CA ARG A 190 -5.55 -17.20 -0.81
C ARG A 190 -6.15 -15.81 -0.68
N ALA A 191 -5.51 -14.80 -1.26
CA ALA A 191 -6.02 -13.44 -1.27
C ALA A 191 -7.34 -13.34 -2.05
N LEU A 192 -7.45 -14.05 -3.18
CA LEU A 192 -8.67 -14.11 -3.97
C LEU A 192 -9.84 -14.75 -3.21
N ILE A 193 -9.62 -15.89 -2.54
CA ILE A 193 -10.66 -16.55 -1.70
C ILE A 193 -11.12 -15.61 -0.59
N GLN A 194 -10.20 -14.90 0.07
CA GLN A 194 -10.58 -13.92 1.10
C GLN A 194 -11.44 -12.79 0.52
N ALA A 195 -11.06 -12.26 -0.64
CA ALA A 195 -11.80 -11.19 -1.31
C ALA A 195 -13.19 -11.65 -1.78
N THR A 196 -13.32 -12.85 -2.37
CA THR A 196 -14.60 -13.38 -2.87
C THR A 196 -15.55 -13.75 -1.72
N VAL A 197 -15.02 -14.27 -0.60
CA VAL A 197 -15.81 -14.49 0.62
C VAL A 197 -16.29 -13.16 1.22
N SER A 198 -15.43 -12.14 1.25
CA SER A 198 -15.80 -10.79 1.69
C SER A 198 -16.95 -10.23 0.85
N LEU A 199 -16.89 -10.38 -0.47
CA LEU A 199 -17.94 -9.98 -1.41
C LEU A 199 -19.25 -10.73 -1.16
N SER A 200 -19.21 -12.06 -1.04
CA SER A 200 -20.40 -12.87 -0.76
C SER A 200 -21.08 -12.46 0.56
N ASN A 201 -20.29 -12.23 1.61
CA ASN A 201 -20.80 -11.76 2.91
C ASN A 201 -21.39 -10.34 2.83
N ALA A 202 -20.78 -9.42 2.07
CA ALA A 202 -21.32 -8.08 1.87
C ALA A 202 -22.69 -8.11 1.19
N ILE A 203 -22.87 -8.96 0.18
CA ILE A 203 -24.14 -9.10 -0.54
C ILE A 203 -25.19 -9.82 0.32
N SER A 204 -24.79 -10.81 1.11
CA SER A 204 -25.70 -11.45 2.07
C SER A 204 -26.25 -10.47 3.10
N ARG A 205 -25.40 -9.55 3.59
CA ARG A 205 -25.83 -8.49 4.52
C ARG A 205 -26.79 -7.53 3.84
N LEU A 206 -26.42 -7.01 2.66
CA LEU A 206 -27.27 -6.16 1.84
C LEU A 206 -28.66 -6.78 1.59
N THR A 207 -28.70 -8.07 1.26
CA THR A 207 -29.96 -8.79 1.01
C THR A 207 -30.80 -8.95 2.28
N THR A 208 -30.16 -9.16 3.43
CA THR A 208 -30.84 -9.21 4.74
C THR A 208 -31.43 -7.86 5.11
N ASP A 209 -30.65 -6.79 4.97
CA ASP A 209 -31.07 -5.44 5.29
C ASP A 209 -32.16 -4.96 4.31
N LEU A 210 -32.11 -5.36 3.04
CA LEU A 210 -33.19 -5.13 2.06
C LEU A 210 -34.52 -5.77 2.49
N ASP A 211 -34.48 -7.00 2.98
CA ASP A 211 -35.67 -7.71 3.45
C ASP A 211 -36.31 -6.99 4.64
N TRP A 212 -35.48 -6.49 5.56
CA TRP A 212 -35.94 -5.76 6.75
C TRP A 212 -36.49 -4.37 6.42
N GLU A 213 -35.78 -3.61 5.60
CA GLU A 213 -36.09 -2.21 5.32
C GLU A 213 -37.23 -2.06 4.30
N VAL A 214 -37.22 -2.86 3.23
CA VAL A 214 -38.16 -2.70 2.10
C VAL A 214 -38.91 -3.97 1.70
N GLY A 215 -38.60 -5.14 2.25
CA GLY A 215 -39.20 -6.44 1.88
C GLY A 215 -40.73 -6.53 2.04
N ARG A 216 -41.35 -5.55 2.69
CA ARG A 216 -42.82 -5.46 2.83
C ARG A 216 -43.52 -4.95 1.58
N THR A 217 -42.85 -4.23 0.69
CA THR A 217 -43.43 -3.70 -0.56
C THR A 217 -43.27 -4.70 -1.71
N THR A 218 -44.13 -4.61 -2.74
CA THR A 218 -44.02 -5.49 -3.93
C THR A 218 -42.68 -5.28 -4.64
N ASP A 219 -42.26 -4.02 -4.79
CA ASP A 219 -40.97 -3.68 -5.39
C ASP A 219 -39.80 -4.14 -4.52
N GLY A 220 -39.91 -4.00 -3.20
CA GLY A 220 -38.91 -4.48 -2.25
C GLY A 220 -38.75 -6.00 -2.26
N ARG A 221 -39.84 -6.77 -2.40
CA ARG A 221 -39.73 -8.24 -2.59
C ARG A 221 -38.99 -8.60 -3.88
N GLN A 222 -39.21 -7.86 -4.96
CA GLN A 222 -38.47 -8.08 -6.20
C GLN A 222 -36.98 -7.76 -6.01
N LEU A 223 -36.64 -6.71 -5.27
CA LEU A 223 -35.25 -6.38 -4.92
C LEU A 223 -34.60 -7.47 -4.07
N VAL A 224 -35.32 -8.04 -3.10
CA VAL A 224 -34.81 -9.16 -2.29
C VAL A 224 -34.54 -10.39 -3.15
N LEU A 225 -35.45 -10.74 -4.08
CA LEU A 225 -35.26 -11.86 -5.00
C LEU A 225 -34.08 -11.64 -5.95
N ASP A 226 -33.94 -10.43 -6.51
CA ASP A 226 -32.80 -10.06 -7.35
C ASP A 226 -31.49 -10.13 -6.53
N GLY A 227 -31.50 -9.65 -5.28
CA GLY A 227 -30.38 -9.74 -4.34
C GLY A 227 -29.96 -11.17 -4.03
N GLN A 228 -30.91 -12.08 -3.79
CA GLN A 228 -30.64 -13.51 -3.57
C GLN A 228 -29.96 -14.18 -4.77
N ARG A 229 -30.35 -13.82 -6.01
CA ARG A 229 -29.68 -14.32 -7.22
C ARG A 229 -28.23 -13.86 -7.31
N ILE A 230 -27.98 -12.59 -7.00
CA ILE A 230 -26.62 -12.04 -6.99
C ILE A 230 -25.79 -12.67 -5.88
N GLN A 231 -26.38 -12.93 -4.72
CA GLN A 231 -25.74 -13.64 -3.62
C GLN A 231 -25.30 -15.04 -4.06
N GLN A 232 -26.16 -15.78 -4.77
CA GLN A 232 -25.80 -17.10 -5.32
C GLN A 232 -24.64 -17.01 -6.31
N GLN A 233 -24.63 -16.01 -7.19
CA GLN A 233 -23.53 -15.81 -8.14
C GLN A 233 -22.20 -15.46 -7.42
N ALA A 234 -22.25 -14.62 -6.38
CA ALA A 234 -21.06 -14.30 -5.58
C ALA A 234 -20.55 -15.51 -4.78
N ALA A 235 -21.45 -16.36 -4.27
CA ALA A 235 -21.08 -17.61 -3.62
C ALA A 235 -20.45 -18.61 -4.61
N HIS A 236 -20.97 -18.68 -5.85
CA HIS A 236 -20.39 -19.50 -6.90
C HIS A 236 -18.96 -19.06 -7.25
N LEU A 237 -18.73 -17.75 -7.43
CA LEU A 237 -17.38 -17.21 -7.65
C LEU A 237 -16.41 -17.56 -6.50
N ALA A 238 -16.89 -17.54 -5.25
CA ALA A 238 -16.08 -17.94 -4.10
C ALA A 238 -15.72 -19.43 -4.11
N ASP A 239 -16.64 -20.30 -4.54
CA ASP A 239 -16.41 -21.73 -4.71
C ASP A 239 -15.42 -22.02 -5.85
N THR A 240 -15.56 -21.35 -7.02
CA THR A 240 -14.59 -21.45 -8.13
C THR A 240 -13.18 -21.03 -7.68
N ALA A 241 -13.08 -19.96 -6.88
CA ALA A 241 -11.81 -19.52 -6.29
C ALA A 241 -11.24 -20.54 -5.29
N PHE A 242 -12.10 -21.16 -4.47
CA PHE A 242 -11.70 -22.20 -3.52
C PHE A 242 -11.18 -23.46 -4.21
N GLN A 243 -11.80 -23.86 -5.32
CA GLN A 243 -11.40 -25.00 -6.14
C GLN A 243 -10.10 -24.75 -6.94
N GLN A 244 -9.56 -23.53 -6.87
CA GLN A 244 -8.37 -23.11 -7.60
C GLN A 244 -8.49 -23.31 -9.12
N ASP A 245 -9.66 -23.04 -9.67
CA ASP A 245 -9.89 -23.17 -11.11
C ASP A 245 -9.04 -22.17 -11.91
N THR A 246 -8.98 -22.35 -13.22
CA THR A 246 -8.16 -21.55 -14.13
C THR A 246 -8.54 -20.06 -14.07
N TYR A 247 -7.54 -19.20 -14.26
CA TYR A 247 -7.73 -17.74 -14.28
C TYR A 247 -8.82 -17.27 -15.26
N GLU A 248 -8.94 -17.92 -16.42
CA GLU A 248 -9.96 -17.57 -17.43
C GLU A 248 -11.38 -17.89 -16.94
N HIS A 249 -11.58 -19.02 -16.25
CA HIS A 249 -12.88 -19.34 -15.65
C HIS A 249 -13.24 -18.34 -14.54
N LEU A 250 -12.28 -18.02 -13.65
CA LEU A 250 -12.49 -17.00 -12.60
C LEU A 250 -12.88 -15.64 -13.17
N LYS A 251 -12.23 -15.23 -14.26
CA LYS A 251 -12.55 -13.98 -14.96
C LYS A 251 -13.95 -14.02 -15.59
N GLN A 252 -14.36 -15.14 -16.16
CA GLN A 252 -15.70 -15.32 -16.72
C GLN A 252 -16.78 -15.24 -15.63
N ASP A 253 -16.61 -15.94 -14.51
CA ASP A 253 -17.54 -15.93 -13.39
C ASP A 253 -17.69 -14.54 -12.77
N TYR A 254 -16.58 -13.80 -12.67
CA TYR A 254 -16.59 -12.41 -12.22
C TYR A 254 -17.34 -11.49 -13.18
N ASN A 255 -17.14 -11.65 -14.50
CA ASN A 255 -17.87 -10.87 -15.49
C ASN A 255 -19.38 -11.17 -15.45
N LEU A 256 -19.78 -12.42 -15.21
CA LEU A 256 -21.18 -12.79 -15.00
C LEU A 256 -21.75 -12.12 -13.75
N PHE A 257 -21.02 -12.13 -12.64
CA PHE A 257 -21.40 -11.39 -11.44
C PHE A 257 -21.66 -9.90 -11.75
N GLN A 258 -20.74 -9.24 -12.46
CA GLN A 258 -20.85 -7.84 -12.85
C GLN A 258 -22.10 -7.52 -13.68
N GLN A 259 -22.48 -8.42 -14.60
CA GLN A 259 -23.67 -8.28 -15.44
C GLN A 259 -24.97 -8.25 -14.62
N TYR A 260 -25.03 -8.96 -13.49
CA TYR A 260 -26.19 -8.92 -12.60
C TYR A 260 -26.12 -7.79 -11.57
N TRP A 261 -24.92 -7.50 -11.06
CA TRP A 261 -24.71 -6.50 -10.02
C TRP A 261 -24.96 -5.07 -10.53
N THR A 262 -24.44 -4.70 -11.70
CA THR A 262 -24.53 -3.32 -12.20
C THR A 262 -25.98 -2.83 -12.38
N PRO A 263 -26.89 -3.59 -13.02
CA PRO A 263 -28.30 -3.19 -13.12
C PRO A 263 -29.01 -3.19 -11.76
N PHE A 264 -28.64 -4.08 -10.85
CA PHE A 264 -29.23 -4.13 -9.51
C PHE A 264 -28.84 -2.94 -8.66
N LEU A 265 -27.57 -2.53 -8.70
CA LEU A 265 -27.07 -1.32 -8.06
C LEU A 265 -27.86 -0.08 -8.49
N ALA A 266 -28.18 0.05 -9.77
CA ALA A 266 -29.00 1.15 -10.27
C ALA A 266 -30.42 1.16 -9.65
N LYS A 267 -31.02 -0.01 -9.41
CA LYS A 267 -32.31 -0.11 -8.72
C LYS A 267 -32.19 0.23 -7.23
N LEU A 268 -31.12 -0.20 -6.55
CA LEU A 268 -30.92 0.11 -5.14
C LEU A 268 -30.79 1.60 -4.87
N ARG A 269 -30.18 2.35 -5.79
CA ARG A 269 -30.05 3.81 -5.70
C ARG A 269 -31.41 4.53 -5.63
N THR A 270 -32.51 3.94 -6.12
CA THR A 270 -33.84 4.58 -6.05
C THR A 270 -34.54 4.39 -4.71
N VAL A 271 -34.08 3.43 -3.89
CA VAL A 271 -34.70 3.11 -2.59
C VAL A 271 -34.43 4.19 -1.53
N ASN A 272 -33.34 4.95 -1.72
CA ASN A 272 -32.97 6.09 -0.87
C ASN A 272 -32.99 5.77 0.63
N ASN A 273 -32.20 4.78 1.05
CA ASN A 273 -32.14 4.32 2.44
C ASN A 273 -30.68 4.19 2.90
N ARG A 274 -30.34 4.88 4.00
CA ARG A 274 -28.98 4.96 4.53
C ARG A 274 -28.37 3.60 4.88
N VAL A 275 -29.16 2.63 5.33
CA VAL A 275 -28.68 1.28 5.66
C VAL A 275 -28.27 0.55 4.39
N ILE A 276 -29.10 0.64 3.35
CA ILE A 276 -28.83 0.05 2.02
C ILE A 276 -27.60 0.74 1.39
N ASP A 277 -27.50 2.07 1.50
CA ASP A 277 -26.38 2.86 0.99
C ASP A 277 -25.03 2.40 1.61
N ARG A 278 -25.02 2.18 2.94
CA ARG A 278 -23.86 1.67 3.68
C ARG A 278 -23.44 0.29 3.16
N ASP A 279 -24.39 -0.58 2.89
CA ASP A 279 -24.10 -1.95 2.47
C ASP A 279 -23.65 -2.01 1.01
N VAL A 280 -24.23 -1.17 0.15
CA VAL A 280 -23.76 -0.94 -1.22
C VAL A 280 -22.29 -0.50 -1.23
N GLN A 281 -21.89 0.43 -0.34
CA GLN A 281 -20.48 0.82 -0.22
C GLN A 281 -19.57 -0.36 0.19
N GLN A 282 -20.03 -1.24 1.07
CA GLN A 282 -19.26 -2.44 1.46
C GLN A 282 -19.12 -3.42 0.30
N VAL A 283 -20.16 -3.62 -0.50
CA VAL A 283 -20.09 -4.45 -1.70
C VAL A 283 -19.10 -3.86 -2.70
N ALA A 284 -19.15 -2.56 -2.97
CA ALA A 284 -18.21 -1.90 -3.88
C ALA A 284 -16.75 -2.01 -3.40
N GLN A 285 -16.51 -1.96 -2.08
CA GLN A 285 -15.16 -2.19 -1.54
C GLN A 285 -14.66 -3.61 -1.81
N ALA A 286 -15.49 -4.62 -1.49
CA ALA A 286 -15.12 -6.02 -1.72
C ALA A 286 -14.96 -6.36 -3.22
N GLU A 287 -15.78 -5.76 -4.07
CA GLU A 287 -15.69 -5.87 -5.52
C GLU A 287 -14.36 -5.32 -6.06
N ARG A 288 -13.90 -4.17 -5.56
CA ARG A 288 -12.58 -3.61 -5.89
C ARG A 288 -11.45 -4.53 -5.49
N GLU A 289 -11.56 -5.18 -4.32
CA GLU A 289 -10.58 -6.17 -3.86
C GLU A 289 -10.52 -7.37 -4.80
N VAL A 290 -11.67 -7.94 -5.18
CA VAL A 290 -11.75 -9.04 -6.15
C VAL A 290 -11.20 -8.62 -7.52
N SER A 291 -11.60 -7.46 -8.03
CA SER A 291 -11.06 -6.91 -9.30
C SER A 291 -9.56 -6.74 -9.27
N ALA A 292 -9.00 -6.29 -8.13
CA ALA A 292 -7.56 -6.12 -7.97
C ALA A 292 -6.83 -7.48 -7.98
N GLN A 293 -7.39 -8.51 -7.32
CA GLN A 293 -6.83 -9.87 -7.37
C GLN A 293 -6.93 -10.49 -8.76
N LEU A 294 -8.04 -10.24 -9.47
CA LEU A 294 -8.26 -10.69 -10.85
C LEU A 294 -7.62 -9.77 -11.90
N ARG A 295 -6.97 -8.67 -11.47
CA ARG A 295 -6.24 -7.73 -12.33
C ARG A 295 -7.10 -7.15 -13.46
N LEU A 296 -8.37 -6.89 -13.19
CA LEU A 296 -9.30 -6.29 -14.15
C LEU A 296 -9.18 -4.77 -14.11
N GLU A 297 -9.19 -4.09 -15.25
CA GLU A 297 -9.15 -2.62 -15.28
C GLU A 297 -10.34 -2.05 -14.48
N GLN A 298 -10.06 -1.25 -13.45
CA GLN A 298 -11.11 -0.54 -12.73
C GLN A 298 -11.59 0.61 -13.60
N THR A 299 -12.79 0.45 -14.18
CA THR A 299 -13.48 1.55 -14.83
C THR A 299 -14.14 2.41 -13.76
N LEU A 300 -13.94 3.72 -13.86
CA LEU A 300 -14.47 4.66 -12.90
C LEU A 300 -15.98 4.82 -13.15
N ASP A 301 -16.83 4.23 -12.30
CA ASP A 301 -18.28 4.36 -12.43
C ASP A 301 -18.71 5.79 -12.06
N ARG A 302 -18.98 6.59 -13.09
CA ARG A 302 -19.46 7.97 -12.95
C ARG A 302 -20.78 8.05 -12.17
N GLN A 303 -21.66 7.07 -12.31
CA GLN A 303 -22.91 7.07 -11.58
C GLN A 303 -22.68 6.78 -10.09
N GLN A 304 -21.66 5.97 -9.77
CA GLN A 304 -21.23 5.76 -8.39
C GLN A 304 -20.65 7.04 -7.79
N LEU A 305 -19.83 7.79 -8.53
CA LEU A 305 -19.32 9.09 -8.07
C LEU A 305 -20.45 10.09 -7.79
N LEU A 306 -21.42 10.23 -8.71
CA LEU A 306 -22.56 11.14 -8.52
C LEU A 306 -23.35 10.78 -7.26
N TYR A 307 -23.62 9.49 -7.09
CA TYR A 307 -24.34 9.00 -5.93
C TYR A 307 -23.56 9.23 -4.62
N MET A 308 -22.24 9.05 -4.62
CA MET A 308 -21.40 9.33 -3.46
C MET A 308 -21.34 10.83 -3.14
N ALA A 309 -21.26 11.68 -4.15
CA ALA A 309 -21.28 13.13 -3.99
C ALA A 309 -22.64 13.62 -3.44
N ASP A 310 -23.74 13.03 -3.90
CA ASP A 310 -25.08 13.35 -3.42
C ASP A 310 -25.30 12.89 -1.97
N ASN A 311 -24.85 11.69 -1.60
CA ASN A 311 -24.87 11.23 -0.21
C ASN A 311 -24.05 12.13 0.73
N LEU A 312 -22.88 12.56 0.27
CA LEU A 312 -22.00 13.46 1.02
C LEU A 312 -22.68 14.83 1.24
N THR A 313 -23.29 15.40 0.19
CA THR A 313 -24.06 16.65 0.29
C THR A 313 -25.17 16.53 1.33
N ARG A 314 -25.95 15.45 1.27
CA ARG A 314 -27.02 15.17 2.24
C ARG A 314 -26.49 15.05 3.67
N ASN A 315 -25.31 14.46 3.88
CA ASN A 315 -24.69 14.37 5.20
C ASN A 315 -24.22 15.73 5.72
N VAL A 316 -23.71 16.61 4.84
CA VAL A 316 -23.38 17.99 5.20
C VAL A 316 -24.65 18.78 5.54
N ASP A 317 -25.73 18.65 4.77
CA ASP A 317 -27.02 19.31 5.06
C ASP A 317 -27.61 18.87 6.40
N ASN A 318 -27.53 17.56 6.68
CA ASN A 318 -27.93 16.99 7.96
C ASN A 318 -27.07 17.50 9.12
N PHE A 319 -25.78 17.78 8.90
CA PHE A 319 -24.92 18.35 9.93
C PHE A 319 -25.42 19.74 10.35
N PHE A 320 -25.72 20.62 9.40
CA PHE A 320 -26.22 21.97 9.70
C PHE A 320 -27.62 21.97 10.30
N SER A 321 -28.46 21.02 9.89
CA SER A 321 -29.77 20.82 10.50
C SER A 321 -29.68 20.41 11.98
N ASN A 322 -28.64 19.64 12.34
CA ASN A 322 -28.42 19.12 13.70
C ASN A 322 -27.44 19.96 14.55
N ALA A 323 -26.82 20.99 13.97
CA ALA A 323 -25.89 21.90 14.65
C ALA A 323 -26.49 23.33 14.76
N PRO A 324 -27.52 23.54 15.60
CA PRO A 324 -28.16 24.84 15.75
C PRO A 324 -27.17 25.93 16.18
N LEU A 325 -27.46 27.18 15.80
CA LEU A 325 -26.62 28.37 16.06
C LEU A 325 -26.14 28.48 17.53
N LYS A 326 -26.97 28.06 18.48
CA LYS A 326 -26.67 28.04 19.92
C LYS A 326 -25.50 27.12 20.30
N ILE A 327 -25.28 26.06 19.53
CA ILE A 327 -24.16 25.13 19.68
C ILE A 327 -22.93 25.70 18.98
N LEU A 328 -23.09 26.32 17.81
CA LEU A 328 -22.00 26.94 17.04
C LEU A 328 -21.34 28.12 17.77
N ILE A 329 -22.10 28.91 18.52
CA ILE A 329 -21.57 30.03 19.33
C ILE A 329 -20.61 29.55 20.43
N LYS A 330 -20.70 28.29 20.86
CA LYS A 330 -19.83 27.71 21.89
C LYS A 330 -18.50 27.20 21.34
N LEU A 331 -18.27 27.29 20.04
CA LEU A 331 -17.03 26.85 19.41
C LEU A 331 -15.85 27.77 19.77
N PRO A 332 -14.64 27.22 20.00
CA PRO A 332 -13.43 28.02 20.20
C PRO A 332 -13.14 28.97 19.03
N GLU A 333 -13.47 28.54 17.81
CA GLU A 333 -13.30 29.31 16.57
C GLU A 333 -14.66 29.70 15.94
N ALA A 334 -15.65 30.10 16.76
CA ALA A 334 -17.01 30.43 16.30
C ALA A 334 -17.03 31.45 15.13
N ASN A 335 -16.11 32.42 15.11
CA ASN A 335 -16.01 33.43 14.04
C ASN A 335 -15.59 32.86 12.67
N ARG A 336 -15.01 31.66 12.65
CA ARG A 336 -14.57 30.97 11.41
C ARG A 336 -15.51 29.84 10.98
N ALA A 337 -16.49 29.50 11.82
CA ALA A 337 -17.42 28.41 11.56
C ALA A 337 -18.16 28.61 10.23
N LEU A 338 -18.82 29.76 10.04
CA LEU A 338 -19.58 30.04 8.83
C LEU A 338 -18.69 30.12 7.59
N SER A 339 -17.56 30.83 7.64
CA SER A 339 -16.66 30.92 6.49
C SER A 339 -16.06 29.57 6.08
N SER A 340 -15.78 28.69 7.05
CA SER A 340 -15.28 27.34 6.77
C SER A 340 -16.38 26.42 6.22
N ALA A 341 -17.63 26.62 6.63
CA ALA A 341 -18.78 25.91 6.10
C ALA A 341 -19.05 26.30 4.64
N ASP A 342 -19.12 27.60 4.35
CA ASP A 342 -19.37 28.12 3.01
C ASP A 342 -18.28 27.69 2.03
N ALA A 343 -17.01 27.75 2.46
CA ALA A 343 -15.89 27.27 1.64
C ALA A 343 -16.00 25.77 1.33
N PHE A 344 -16.32 24.95 2.34
CA PHE A 344 -16.46 23.51 2.17
C PHE A 344 -17.64 23.15 1.24
N TYR A 345 -18.79 23.81 1.40
CA TYR A 345 -19.94 23.66 0.49
C TYR A 345 -19.62 24.06 -0.94
N GLY A 346 -18.98 25.22 -1.14
CA GLY A 346 -18.64 25.70 -2.47
C GLY A 346 -17.71 24.75 -3.23
N MET A 347 -16.78 24.10 -2.54
CA MET A 347 -15.91 23.08 -3.16
C MET A 347 -16.68 21.81 -3.53
N PHE A 348 -17.71 21.44 -2.76
CA PHE A 348 -18.57 20.31 -3.13
C PHE A 348 -19.46 20.58 -4.32
N GLU A 349 -20.10 21.74 -4.39
CA GLU A 349 -20.90 22.13 -5.55
C GLU A 349 -20.05 22.11 -6.82
N ASN A 350 -18.83 22.66 -6.74
CA ASN A 350 -17.88 22.61 -7.85
C ASN A 350 -17.52 21.17 -8.26
N PHE A 351 -17.28 20.27 -7.31
CA PHE A 351 -17.01 18.87 -7.62
C PHE A 351 -18.22 18.17 -8.27
N ILE A 352 -19.43 18.38 -7.75
CA ILE A 352 -20.67 17.84 -8.34
C ILE A 352 -20.84 18.33 -9.78
N ASP A 353 -20.59 19.62 -10.01
CA ASP A 353 -20.61 20.23 -11.34
C ASP A 353 -19.60 19.56 -12.28
N CYS A 354 -18.38 19.31 -11.83
CA CYS A 354 -17.37 18.61 -12.62
C CYS A 354 -17.80 17.17 -12.95
N VAL A 355 -18.39 16.44 -11.99
CA VAL A 355 -18.89 15.08 -12.24
C VAL A 355 -20.05 15.11 -13.25
N ASN A 356 -20.99 16.06 -13.12
CA ASN A 356 -22.15 16.22 -14.02
C ASN A 356 -21.74 16.61 -15.44
N ARG A 357 -20.73 17.46 -15.61
CA ARG A 357 -20.18 17.84 -16.93
C ARG A 357 -19.42 16.70 -17.59
N GLY A 358 -19.18 15.62 -16.86
CA GLY A 358 -18.45 14.46 -17.37
C GLY A 358 -16.97 14.76 -17.61
N GLU A 359 -16.42 15.69 -16.82
CA GLU A 359 -15.01 16.09 -16.85
C GLU A 359 -14.11 14.86 -16.73
N ASN A 360 -12.87 15.00 -17.21
CA ASN A 360 -11.95 13.89 -17.19
C ASN A 360 -11.50 13.57 -15.75
N GLN A 361 -11.01 12.35 -15.53
CA GLN A 361 -10.61 11.91 -14.18
C GLN A 361 -9.58 12.84 -13.51
N ALA A 362 -8.71 13.51 -14.27
CA ALA A 362 -7.72 14.42 -13.69
C ALA A 362 -8.37 15.69 -13.14
N GLU A 363 -9.35 16.25 -13.85
CA GLU A 363 -10.15 17.39 -13.38
C GLU A 363 -11.00 17.02 -12.16
N LEU A 364 -11.56 15.81 -12.13
CA LEU A 364 -12.29 15.31 -10.95
C LEU A 364 -11.38 15.14 -9.74
N GLN A 365 -10.15 14.65 -9.94
CA GLN A 365 -9.16 14.51 -8.87
C GLN A 365 -8.68 15.88 -8.36
N ASP A 366 -8.46 16.85 -9.24
CA ASP A 366 -8.11 18.22 -8.86
C ASP A 366 -9.24 18.89 -8.08
N ALA A 367 -10.48 18.80 -8.57
CA ALA A 367 -11.68 19.28 -7.88
C ALA A 367 -11.82 18.65 -6.48
N PHE A 368 -11.56 17.34 -6.36
CA PHE A 368 -11.54 16.66 -5.06
C PHE A 368 -10.38 17.11 -4.16
N GLY A 369 -9.23 17.47 -4.72
CA GLY A 369 -8.09 18.01 -3.97
C GLY A 369 -8.48 19.21 -3.10
N TYR A 370 -9.34 20.10 -3.62
CA TYR A 370 -9.89 21.22 -2.86
C TYR A 370 -10.84 20.78 -1.74
N ILE A 371 -11.69 19.77 -1.98
CA ILE A 371 -12.54 19.17 -0.95
C ILE A 371 -11.69 18.62 0.20
N ASP A 372 -10.62 17.88 -0.11
CA ASP A 372 -9.78 17.27 0.92
C ASP A 372 -9.06 18.32 1.78
N SER A 373 -8.58 19.42 1.16
CA SER A 373 -7.98 20.53 1.90
C SER A 373 -8.99 21.27 2.78
N GLU A 374 -10.19 21.55 2.26
CA GLU A 374 -11.21 22.29 3.01
C GLU A 374 -11.85 21.43 4.10
N TRP A 375 -11.93 20.10 3.90
CA TRP A 375 -12.39 19.17 4.93
C TRP A 375 -11.52 19.24 6.19
N GLN A 376 -10.20 19.34 6.06
CA GLN A 376 -9.30 19.43 7.23
C GLN A 376 -9.54 20.73 8.02
N SER A 377 -9.75 21.84 7.31
CA SER A 377 -10.09 23.13 7.91
C SER A 377 -11.45 23.06 8.62
N PHE A 378 -12.45 22.48 7.95
CA PHE A 378 -13.78 22.27 8.49
C PHE A 378 -13.76 21.39 9.74
N ALA A 379 -13.20 20.19 9.65
CA ALA A 379 -13.12 19.24 10.76
C ALA A 379 -12.41 19.84 11.98
N ARG A 380 -11.37 20.67 11.78
CA ARG A 380 -10.67 21.36 12.88
C ARG A 380 -11.58 22.31 13.66
N VAL A 381 -12.42 23.07 12.95
CA VAL A 381 -13.31 24.07 13.56
C VAL A 381 -14.48 23.38 14.29
N TYR A 382 -15.00 22.28 13.74
CA TYR A 382 -16.22 21.65 14.23
C TYR A 382 -16.00 20.42 15.15
N ARG A 383 -14.84 19.76 15.14
CA ARG A 383 -14.53 18.63 16.07
C ARG A 383 -14.60 18.97 17.55
N PRO A 384 -14.35 20.20 18.04
CA PRO A 384 -14.52 20.54 19.45
C PRO A 384 -15.98 20.53 19.95
N LEU A 385 -16.97 20.32 19.06
CA LEU A 385 -18.39 20.26 19.44
C LEU A 385 -18.68 19.14 20.43
N GLN A 386 -19.28 19.48 21.58
CA GLN A 386 -19.72 18.52 22.58
C GLN A 386 -21.13 17.95 22.31
N SER A 387 -21.50 17.77 21.04
CA SER A 387 -22.78 17.16 20.63
C SER A 387 -22.52 15.80 20.00
N THR A 388 -23.04 14.74 20.61
CA THR A 388 -22.88 13.36 20.12
C THR A 388 -23.44 13.19 18.72
N ASP A 389 -24.59 13.79 18.42
CA ASP A 389 -25.22 13.71 17.10
C ASP A 389 -24.39 14.43 16.03
N ALA A 390 -23.87 15.62 16.35
CA ALA A 390 -22.99 16.37 15.45
C ALA A 390 -21.68 15.60 15.17
N GLN A 391 -21.12 14.95 16.19
CA GLN A 391 -19.92 14.11 16.04
C GLN A 391 -20.18 12.88 15.17
N GLN A 392 -21.35 12.24 15.30
CA GLN A 392 -21.72 11.12 14.45
C GLN A 392 -21.81 11.53 12.98
N VAL A 393 -22.38 12.70 12.68
CA VAL A 393 -22.46 13.21 11.31
C VAL A 393 -21.08 13.62 10.79
N LEU A 394 -20.23 14.27 11.61
CA LEU A 394 -18.84 14.58 11.22
C LEU A 394 -18.05 13.32 10.85
N ASN A 395 -18.20 12.24 11.62
CA ASN A 395 -17.56 10.96 11.32
C ASN A 395 -18.10 10.32 10.04
N ALA A 396 -19.38 10.51 9.73
CA ALA A 396 -19.96 10.07 8.46
C ALA A 396 -19.39 10.84 7.28
N ILE A 397 -19.27 12.17 7.40
CA ILE A 397 -18.63 13.03 6.39
C ILE A 397 -17.17 12.62 6.17
N ASP A 398 -16.40 12.38 7.25
CA ASP A 398 -15.00 11.92 7.15
C ASP A 398 -14.88 10.61 6.35
N LYS A 399 -15.80 9.68 6.62
CA LYS A 399 -15.87 8.39 5.93
C LYS A 399 -16.22 8.56 4.45
N ASP A 400 -17.19 9.41 4.13
CA ASP A 400 -17.62 9.66 2.75
C ASP A 400 -16.54 10.37 1.94
N VAL A 401 -15.86 11.38 2.52
CA VAL A 401 -14.70 12.03 1.90
C VAL A 401 -13.60 11.00 1.62
N THR A 402 -13.32 10.10 2.57
CA THR A 402 -12.34 9.02 2.37
C THR A 402 -12.78 8.05 1.29
N THR A 403 -14.05 7.67 1.26
CA THR A 403 -14.59 6.73 0.26
C THR A 403 -14.53 7.36 -1.14
N LEU A 404 -14.86 8.64 -1.26
CA LEU A 404 -14.78 9.41 -2.51
C LEU A 404 -13.32 9.56 -2.98
N ARG A 405 -12.38 9.79 -2.06
CA ARG A 405 -10.94 9.75 -2.33
C ARG A 405 -10.52 8.41 -2.95
N ASP A 406 -10.95 7.31 -2.35
CA ASP A 406 -10.64 5.95 -2.82
C ASP A 406 -11.30 5.64 -4.16
N ALA A 407 -12.54 6.07 -4.38
CA ALA A 407 -13.26 5.90 -5.65
C ALA A 407 -12.60 6.67 -6.79
N LEU A 408 -12.02 7.84 -6.50
CA LEU A 408 -11.23 8.61 -7.45
C LEU A 408 -9.81 8.07 -7.65
N LEU A 409 -9.44 6.97 -6.96
CA LEU A 409 -8.09 6.40 -6.95
C LEU A 409 -7.02 7.40 -6.49
N ILE A 410 -7.39 8.37 -5.65
CA ILE A 410 -6.47 9.36 -5.09
C ILE A 410 -5.76 8.73 -3.88
N GLN A 411 -4.76 7.91 -4.15
CA GLN A 411 -3.87 7.44 -3.08
C GLN A 411 -2.91 8.58 -2.74
N GLY A 412 -2.88 9.09 -1.50
CA GLY A 412 -1.99 10.23 -1.18
C GLY A 412 -2.28 11.07 0.06
N GLY A 413 -3.39 10.81 0.77
CA GLY A 413 -3.58 11.37 2.11
C GLY A 413 -2.54 10.81 3.10
N THR A 414 -2.16 11.58 4.12
CA THR A 414 -1.35 11.03 5.23
C THR A 414 -2.25 10.11 6.03
N ASP A 415 -2.22 8.80 5.73
CA ASP A 415 -3.05 7.80 6.41
C ASP A 415 -2.46 7.51 7.80
N ARG A 416 -2.69 8.44 8.72
CA ARG A 416 -2.28 8.32 10.12
C ARG A 416 -2.81 7.06 10.80
N ARG A 417 -3.94 6.54 10.31
CA ARG A 417 -4.49 5.28 10.82
C ARG A 417 -3.58 4.13 10.42
N ARG A 418 -3.20 4.03 9.15
CA ARG A 418 -2.24 3.03 8.67
C ARG A 418 -0.88 3.16 9.35
N GLU A 419 -0.37 4.37 9.53
CA GLU A 419 0.87 4.64 10.27
C GLU A 419 0.79 4.11 11.72
N SER A 420 -0.33 4.37 12.41
CA SER A 420 -0.57 3.90 13.78
C SER A 420 -0.69 2.37 13.85
N GLU A 421 -1.43 1.75 12.93
CA GLU A 421 -1.57 0.29 12.85
C GLU A 421 -0.22 -0.41 12.63
N LEU A 422 0.64 0.14 11.76
CA LEU A 422 2.00 -0.36 11.54
C LEU A 422 2.89 -0.15 12.77
N ALA A 423 2.83 1.00 13.43
CA ALA A 423 3.58 1.24 14.66
C ALA A 423 3.15 0.31 15.80
N ALA A 424 1.85 0.03 15.93
CA ALA A 424 1.31 -0.95 16.87
C ALA A 424 1.83 -2.36 16.57
N LEU A 425 1.83 -2.76 15.29
CA LEU A 425 2.38 -4.05 14.85
C LEU A 425 3.87 -4.16 15.22
N VAL A 426 4.69 -3.15 14.91
CA VAL A 426 6.12 -3.14 15.26
C VAL A 426 6.34 -3.21 16.77
N SER A 427 5.53 -2.50 17.57
CA SER A 427 5.59 -2.55 19.03
C SER A 427 5.28 -3.96 19.59
N ASN A 428 4.28 -4.62 19.03
CA ASN A 428 3.94 -6.01 19.37
C ASN A 428 5.07 -6.98 18.99
N LEU A 429 5.60 -6.87 17.77
CA LEU A 429 6.73 -7.67 17.29
C LEU A 429 7.98 -7.47 18.16
N ALA A 430 8.30 -6.22 18.53
CA ALA A 430 9.40 -5.91 19.43
C ALA A 430 9.25 -6.57 20.81
N THR A 431 8.03 -6.74 21.30
CA THR A 431 7.76 -7.46 22.55
C THR A 431 8.05 -8.96 22.41
N TYR A 432 7.71 -9.59 21.28
CA TYR A 432 8.06 -10.99 21.01
C TYR A 432 9.58 -11.17 20.89
N ILE A 433 10.27 -10.26 20.19
CA ILE A 433 11.74 -10.31 20.04
C ILE A 433 12.44 -10.18 21.39
N ASP A 434 11.98 -9.28 22.27
CA ASP A 434 12.52 -9.13 23.64
C ASP A 434 12.33 -10.40 24.47
N ARG A 435 11.12 -10.98 24.45
CA ARG A 435 10.84 -12.24 25.16
C ARG A 435 11.75 -13.38 24.70
N ASP A 436 11.83 -13.59 23.39
CA ASP A 436 12.57 -14.73 22.83
C ASP A 436 14.09 -14.52 22.94
N THR A 437 14.56 -13.27 22.84
CA THR A 437 15.98 -12.93 23.09
C THR A 437 16.36 -13.17 24.54
N ARG A 438 15.52 -12.78 25.52
CA ARG A 438 15.76 -13.08 26.95
C ARG A 438 15.86 -14.58 27.20
N SER A 439 14.97 -15.36 26.61
CA SER A 439 14.99 -16.84 26.71
C SER A 439 16.31 -17.41 26.18
N TRP A 440 16.72 -16.97 24.98
CA TRP A 440 17.97 -17.38 24.36
C TRP A 440 19.20 -17.00 25.21
N LEU A 441 19.29 -15.73 25.63
CA LEU A 441 20.45 -15.23 26.37
C LEU A 441 20.56 -15.85 27.76
N ALA A 442 19.44 -16.23 28.40
CA ALA A 442 19.44 -16.96 29.65
C ALA A 442 20.09 -18.35 29.52
N LYS A 443 19.90 -19.02 28.37
CA LYS A 443 20.41 -20.36 28.07
C LYS A 443 21.87 -20.36 27.61
N THR A 444 22.23 -19.55 26.62
CA THR A 444 23.55 -19.63 25.96
C THR A 444 24.58 -18.68 26.58
N ARG A 445 24.15 -17.58 27.23
CA ARG A 445 25.00 -16.57 27.89
C ARG A 445 26.28 -16.18 27.11
N PRO A 446 26.16 -15.71 25.86
CA PRO A 446 27.31 -15.25 25.09
C PRO A 446 27.95 -13.98 25.71
N PRO A 447 29.22 -13.67 25.40
CA PRO A 447 29.91 -12.48 25.94
C PRO A 447 29.24 -11.16 25.57
N TYR A 448 28.46 -11.13 24.48
CA TYR A 448 27.66 -9.98 24.03
C TYR A 448 26.22 -9.97 24.59
N ALA A 449 25.88 -10.82 25.55
CA ALA A 449 24.51 -10.95 26.06
C ALA A 449 23.96 -9.65 26.66
N ALA A 450 24.76 -8.93 27.45
CA ALA A 450 24.33 -7.67 28.07
C ALA A 450 24.05 -6.59 27.00
N GLU A 451 24.89 -6.52 25.97
CA GLU A 451 24.70 -5.61 24.84
C GLU A 451 23.44 -5.98 24.05
N ALA A 452 23.28 -7.25 23.67
CA ALA A 452 22.11 -7.72 22.93
C ALA A 452 20.80 -7.45 23.69
N GLN A 453 20.77 -7.70 25.00
CA GLN A 453 19.59 -7.43 25.83
C GLN A 453 19.28 -5.93 25.90
N ARG A 454 20.31 -5.08 25.98
CA ARG A 454 20.14 -3.62 26.00
C ARG A 454 19.58 -3.11 24.67
N GLU A 455 20.17 -3.52 23.53
CA GLU A 455 19.71 -3.09 22.21
C GLU A 455 18.26 -3.52 21.95
N VAL A 456 17.87 -4.73 22.35
CA VAL A 456 16.48 -5.23 22.20
C VAL A 456 15.50 -4.49 23.11
N SER A 457 15.91 -4.21 24.35
CA SER A 457 15.06 -3.45 25.30
C SER A 457 14.85 -2.00 24.83
N ASN A 458 15.90 -1.37 24.28
CA ASN A 458 15.83 -0.04 23.69
C ASN A 458 14.91 -0.02 22.46
N PHE A 459 15.05 -1.00 21.55
CA PHE A 459 14.18 -1.13 20.39
C PHE A 459 12.70 -1.26 20.79
N ARG A 460 12.40 -2.06 21.81
CA ARG A 460 11.04 -2.21 22.35
C ARG A 460 10.51 -0.93 22.99
N ALA A 461 11.34 -0.18 23.70
CA ALA A 461 10.94 1.09 24.29
C ALA A 461 10.63 2.13 23.19
N SER A 462 11.53 2.29 22.22
CA SER A 462 11.37 3.24 21.12
C SER A 462 10.19 2.90 20.20
N SER A 463 9.87 1.62 19.98
CA SER A 463 8.70 1.24 19.17
C SER A 463 7.39 1.58 19.87
N ARG A 464 7.33 1.43 21.20
CA ARG A 464 6.18 1.86 21.99
C ARG A 464 6.02 3.38 21.98
N GLU A 465 7.12 4.10 22.19
CA GLU A 465 7.14 5.57 22.19
C GLU A 465 6.64 6.13 20.84
N LEU A 466 7.10 5.56 19.72
CA LEU A 466 6.64 5.94 18.38
C LEU A 466 5.13 5.70 18.19
N HIS A 467 4.62 4.55 18.64
CA HIS A 467 3.19 4.24 18.57
C HIS A 467 2.37 5.22 19.43
N GLU A 468 2.80 5.51 20.66
CA GLU A 468 2.13 6.47 21.54
C GLU A 468 2.12 7.89 20.94
N ALA A 469 3.24 8.33 20.35
CA ALA A 469 3.35 9.62 19.66
C ALA A 469 2.39 9.71 18.45
N LEU A 470 2.27 8.64 17.65
CA LEU A 470 1.34 8.58 16.52
C LEU A 470 -0.12 8.65 16.98
N VAL A 471 -0.49 7.90 18.03
CA VAL A 471 -1.85 7.93 18.61
C VAL A 471 -2.18 9.29 19.21
N ALA A 472 -1.21 9.94 19.88
CA ALA A 472 -1.36 11.27 20.44
C ALA A 472 -1.42 12.40 19.39
N GLY A 473 -1.20 12.08 18.11
CA GLY A 473 -1.22 13.05 17.02
C GLY A 473 0.00 13.95 16.98
N ALA A 474 1.18 13.44 17.39
CA ALA A 474 2.44 14.18 17.38
C ALA A 474 2.79 14.76 16.00
N ASN A 475 3.71 15.72 16.01
CA ASN A 475 4.15 16.38 14.79
C ASN A 475 4.88 15.38 13.87
N ILE A 476 4.59 15.41 12.57
CA ILE A 476 5.20 14.53 11.58
C ILE A 476 6.74 14.58 11.56
N ARG A 477 7.36 15.72 11.89
CA ARG A 477 8.83 15.83 11.98
C ARG A 477 9.40 15.02 13.13
N GLU A 478 8.72 15.01 14.27
CA GLU A 478 9.10 14.26 15.46
C GLU A 478 8.92 12.75 15.21
N VAL A 479 7.75 12.37 14.69
CA VAL A 479 7.43 10.99 14.30
C VAL A 479 8.45 10.43 13.30
N ARG A 480 8.93 11.23 12.35
CA ARG A 480 10.01 10.83 11.43
C ARG A 480 11.31 10.53 12.13
N GLN A 481 11.79 11.45 12.97
CA GLN A 481 13.03 11.26 13.71
C GLN A 481 12.97 10.00 14.57
N MET A 482 11.82 9.76 15.21
CA MET A 482 11.56 8.54 15.97
C MET A 482 11.56 7.29 15.07
N SER A 483 10.94 7.34 13.88
CA SER A 483 10.93 6.24 12.93
C SER A 483 12.32 5.91 12.37
N ASP A 484 13.13 6.91 12.04
CA ASP A 484 14.51 6.71 11.58
C ASP A 484 15.39 6.12 12.69
N ALA A 485 15.30 6.66 13.91
CA ALA A 485 16.00 6.13 15.08
C ALA A 485 15.58 4.69 15.40
N LEU A 486 14.28 4.38 15.24
CA LEU A 486 13.76 3.04 15.43
C LEU A 486 14.30 2.05 14.39
N PHE A 487 14.41 2.47 13.12
CA PHE A 487 15.02 1.66 12.06
C PHE A 487 16.50 1.36 12.36
N ASP A 488 17.26 2.34 12.82
CA ASP A 488 18.67 2.13 13.21
C ASP A 488 18.81 1.25 14.46
N SER A 489 17.89 1.36 15.42
CA SER A 489 17.80 0.44 16.55
C SER A 489 17.51 -0.99 16.07
N TRP A 490 16.62 -1.16 15.08
CA TRP A 490 16.34 -2.47 14.49
C TRP A 490 17.56 -3.10 13.85
N ARG A 491 18.37 -2.34 13.08
CA ARG A 491 19.61 -2.86 12.49
C ARG A 491 20.56 -3.45 13.53
N ARG A 492 20.70 -2.76 14.67
CA ARG A 492 21.53 -3.23 15.80
C ARG A 492 20.97 -4.52 16.39
N VAL A 493 19.67 -4.57 16.67
CA VAL A 493 18.99 -5.78 17.16
C VAL A 493 19.16 -6.95 16.18
N TYR A 494 18.89 -6.73 14.90
CA TYR A 494 18.97 -7.73 13.85
C TYR A 494 20.36 -8.39 13.79
N ASN A 495 21.43 -7.58 13.85
CA ASN A 495 22.81 -8.05 13.89
C ASN A 495 23.15 -8.89 15.13
N GLN A 496 22.39 -8.75 16.22
CA GLN A 496 22.58 -9.58 17.43
C GLN A 496 21.77 -10.87 17.34
N ILE A 497 20.48 -10.81 16.95
CA ILE A 497 19.60 -11.99 16.95
C ILE A 497 19.99 -13.01 15.87
N ILE A 498 20.61 -12.59 14.76
CA ILE A 498 21.07 -13.51 13.70
C ILE A 498 22.12 -14.51 14.21
N LYS A 499 22.84 -14.16 15.28
CA LYS A 499 23.84 -14.99 15.95
C LYS A 499 23.21 -16.10 16.81
N CYS A 500 21.89 -16.10 16.97
CA CYS A 500 21.19 -17.14 17.72
C CYS A 500 21.29 -18.50 17.00
N GLN A 501 21.87 -19.48 17.68
CA GLN A 501 21.98 -20.87 17.22
C GLN A 501 21.16 -21.84 18.10
N SER A 502 20.35 -21.30 19.01
CA SER A 502 19.56 -22.07 19.97
C SER A 502 18.15 -22.39 19.45
N SER A 503 17.35 -23.06 20.28
CA SER A 503 15.94 -23.41 20.00
C SER A 503 15.06 -22.23 19.61
N GLU A 504 15.44 -21.01 19.98
CA GLU A 504 14.72 -19.76 19.74
C GLU A 504 14.93 -19.20 18.34
N ARG A 505 15.92 -19.71 17.59
CA ARG A 505 16.27 -19.24 16.24
C ARG A 505 15.07 -19.18 15.29
N PRO A 506 14.20 -20.22 15.18
CA PRO A 506 13.05 -20.17 14.27
C PRO A 506 12.03 -19.09 14.63
N SER A 507 11.76 -18.88 15.92
CA SER A 507 10.80 -17.87 16.40
C SER A 507 11.31 -16.45 16.16
N LEU A 508 12.59 -16.21 16.48
CA LEU A 508 13.27 -14.94 16.19
C LEU A 508 13.32 -14.66 14.70
N ALA A 509 13.56 -15.68 13.88
CA ALA A 509 13.55 -15.55 12.43
C ALA A 509 12.18 -15.17 11.89
N ALA A 510 11.11 -15.87 12.31
CA ALA A 510 9.74 -15.58 11.90
C ALA A 510 9.28 -14.17 12.32
N THR A 511 9.67 -13.73 13.51
CA THR A 511 9.30 -12.40 14.01
C THR A 511 10.11 -11.31 13.30
N SER A 512 11.40 -11.56 13.06
CA SER A 512 12.24 -10.65 12.27
C SER A 512 11.74 -10.48 10.83
N SER A 513 11.18 -11.54 10.23
CA SER A 513 10.66 -11.48 8.87
C SER A 513 9.37 -10.68 8.72
N GLN A 514 8.67 -10.43 9.82
CA GLN A 514 7.52 -9.53 9.88
C GLN A 514 7.92 -8.11 10.31
N THR A 515 8.97 -7.99 11.12
CA THR A 515 9.44 -6.71 11.67
C THR A 515 10.09 -5.84 10.59
N THR A 516 10.96 -6.43 9.75
CA THR A 516 11.65 -5.69 8.69
C THR A 516 10.68 -5.05 7.70
N PRO A 517 9.70 -5.77 7.11
CA PRO A 517 8.75 -5.16 6.18
C PRO A 517 7.90 -4.06 6.82
N ALA A 518 7.39 -4.29 8.04
CA ALA A 518 6.56 -3.31 8.73
C ALA A 518 7.31 -1.99 9.03
N LEU A 519 8.58 -2.08 9.42
CA LEU A 519 9.42 -0.90 9.65
C LEU A 519 9.76 -0.15 8.35
N VAL A 520 10.00 -0.88 7.26
CA VAL A 520 10.26 -0.29 5.95
C VAL A 520 9.02 0.45 5.45
N GLU A 521 7.85 -0.21 5.52
CA GLU A 521 6.56 0.38 5.14
C GLU A 521 6.28 1.65 5.95
N LEU A 522 6.43 1.58 7.29
CA LEU A 522 6.26 2.73 8.18
C LEU A 522 7.21 3.88 7.81
N ARG A 523 8.48 3.58 7.58
CA ARG A 523 9.48 4.58 7.19
C ARG A 523 9.18 5.20 5.82
N THR A 524 8.73 4.42 4.84
CA THR A 524 8.35 4.92 3.51
C THR A 524 7.12 5.81 3.53
N LEU A 525 6.13 5.49 4.36
CA LEU A 525 4.95 6.33 4.56
C LEU A 525 5.32 7.67 5.18
N LEU A 526 6.26 7.64 6.14
CA LEU A 526 6.71 8.81 6.87
C LEU A 526 7.73 9.67 6.09
N ALA A 527 8.39 9.17 5.06
CA ALA A 527 9.40 9.91 4.29
C ALA A 527 8.80 11.11 3.51
N LYS A 528 9.00 12.34 4.03
CA LYS A 528 9.00 13.58 3.23
C LYS A 528 10.25 14.41 3.53
#